data_AF-A0A9D2S744-F1
#
_entry.id   AF-A0A9D2S744-F1
#
_cell.length_a   1.000
_cell.length_b   1.000
_cell.length_c   1.000
_cell.angle_alpha   90.00
_cell.angle_beta   90.00
_cell.angle_gamma   90.00
#
_symmetry.space_group_name_H-M   'P 1'
#
loop_
_entity.id
_entity.type
_entity.pdbx_description
1 polymer ?
#
loop_
_entity_poly.entity_id
_entity_poly.type
_entity_poly.pdbx_seq_one_letter_code
_entity_poly.pdbx_strand_id
1 'polypeptide(L)'
;MNAKEMDALWEMLGILRPKDARLRNETLKLVWSRALEPYAWSDVHEAVLTHFRTQKYFPDVADITGRCPQPREPEALEAVRYRQPTAGERQRTAEMVRRWRAYRAALEAAGLPSLSQAQANGMRCADWDALTRGAGICLEDFLSAEESHA
;
A
#
# COMPACT_ATOMS: atom_id res chain seq x y z
N MET A 1 -23.21 0.75 -2.33
CA MET A 1 -24.36 1.52 -1.86
C MET A 1 -24.63 2.73 -2.76
N ASN A 2 -25.89 3.04 -3.09
CA ASN A 2 -26.29 4.16 -3.97
C ASN A 2 -26.85 5.38 -3.18
N ALA A 3 -27.16 6.47 -3.88
CA ALA A 3 -27.63 7.72 -3.25
C ALA A 3 -28.93 7.58 -2.42
N LYS A 4 -29.89 6.77 -2.87
CA LYS A 4 -31.15 6.54 -2.13
C LYS A 4 -30.90 5.76 -0.85
N GLU A 5 -30.03 4.75 -0.91
CA GLU A 5 -29.61 3.98 0.27
C GLU A 5 -28.82 4.87 1.25
N MET A 6 -28.03 5.81 0.74
CA MET A 6 -27.34 6.81 1.55
C MET A 6 -28.30 7.77 2.27
N ASP A 7 -29.38 8.19 1.61
CA ASP A 7 -30.42 9.00 2.25
C ASP A 7 -31.12 8.23 3.35
N ALA A 8 -31.50 6.97 3.09
CA ALA A 8 -32.10 6.09 4.09
C ALA A 8 -31.17 5.85 5.29
N LEU A 9 -29.86 5.74 5.08
CA LEU A 9 -28.86 5.68 6.15
C LEU A 9 -28.91 6.92 7.05
N TRP A 10 -28.95 8.10 6.44
CA TRP A 10 -28.97 9.38 7.17
C TRP A 10 -30.26 9.56 7.96
N GLU A 11 -31.40 9.14 7.40
CA GLU A 11 -32.68 9.10 8.10
C GLU A 11 -32.64 8.15 9.30
N MET A 12 -32.12 6.94 9.12
CA MET A 12 -31.94 5.95 10.18
C MET A 12 -31.05 6.50 11.33
N LEU A 13 -29.92 7.13 10.99
CA LEU A 13 -29.06 7.78 11.97
C LEU A 13 -29.79 8.95 12.67
N GLY A 14 -30.66 9.66 11.98
CA GLY A 14 -31.53 10.70 12.55
C GLY A 14 -32.56 10.18 13.55
N ILE A 15 -33.11 8.98 13.31
CA ILE A 15 -34.01 8.30 14.24
C ILE A 15 -33.25 7.83 15.48
N LEU A 16 -32.08 7.22 15.29
CA LEU A 16 -31.25 6.67 16.38
C LEU A 16 -30.55 7.77 17.20
N ARG A 17 -30.26 8.92 16.57
CA ARG A 17 -29.61 10.09 17.19
C ARG A 17 -30.33 11.39 16.82
N PRO A 18 -31.49 11.65 17.44
CA PRO A 18 -32.24 12.87 17.17
C PRO A 18 -31.42 14.12 17.47
N LYS A 19 -31.52 15.13 16.60
CA LYS A 19 -30.87 16.45 16.75
C LYS A 19 -29.34 16.45 16.73
N ASP A 20 -28.68 15.37 16.28
CA ASP A 20 -27.22 15.37 16.13
C ASP A 20 -26.78 16.35 15.01
N ALA A 21 -25.88 17.28 15.32
CA ALA A 21 -25.45 18.31 14.39
C ALA A 21 -24.75 17.74 13.15
N ARG A 22 -24.15 16.55 13.26
CA ARG A 22 -23.44 15.86 12.16
C ARG A 22 -24.37 15.49 11.01
N LEU A 23 -25.68 15.30 11.28
CA LEU A 23 -26.67 14.95 10.25
C LEU A 23 -26.95 16.08 9.27
N ARG A 24 -26.61 17.33 9.61
CA ARG A 24 -26.72 18.50 8.74
C ARG A 24 -25.44 18.80 7.96
N ASN A 25 -24.40 18.00 8.15
CA ASN A 25 -23.11 18.19 7.50
C ASN A 25 -23.08 17.41 6.18
N GLU A 26 -23.34 18.11 5.08
CA GLU A 26 -23.32 17.54 3.72
C GLU A 26 -21.93 17.01 3.32
N THR A 27 -20.85 17.65 3.78
CA THR A 27 -19.48 17.16 3.53
C THR A 27 -19.25 15.82 4.21
N LEU A 28 -19.73 15.64 5.44
CA LEU A 28 -19.65 14.37 6.15
C LEU A 28 -20.46 13.28 5.42
N LYS A 29 -21.66 13.62 4.95
CA LYS A 29 -22.50 12.70 4.16
C LYS A 29 -21.80 12.25 2.88
N LEU A 30 -21.11 13.15 2.19
CA LEU A 30 -20.33 12.83 1.00
C LEU A 30 -19.15 11.89 1.30
N VAL A 31 -18.43 12.11 2.40
CA VAL A 31 -17.33 11.24 2.85
C VAL A 31 -17.85 9.82 3.12
N TRP A 32 -18.96 9.72 3.85
CA TRP A 32 -19.60 8.44 4.13
C TRP A 32 -20.08 7.73 2.87
N SER A 33 -20.69 8.47 1.94
CA SER A 33 -21.13 7.92 0.65
C SER A 33 -19.99 7.25 -0.11
N ARG A 34 -18.82 7.90 -0.19
CA ARG A 34 -17.64 7.32 -0.84
C ARG A 34 -17.09 6.10 -0.12
N ALA A 35 -17.01 6.15 1.21
CA ALA A 35 -16.47 5.05 2.00
C ALA A 35 -17.38 3.82 1.99
N LEU A 36 -18.70 4.02 1.86
CA LEU A 36 -19.71 2.96 1.90
C LEU A 36 -20.15 2.50 0.49
N GLU A 37 -19.67 3.15 -0.57
CA GLU A 37 -19.91 2.76 -1.96
C GLU A 37 -19.67 1.25 -2.23
N PRO A 38 -18.59 0.61 -1.74
CA PRO A 38 -18.31 -0.79 -2.07
C PRO A 38 -19.11 -1.80 -1.23
N TYR A 39 -19.90 -1.33 -0.25
CA TYR A 39 -20.66 -2.19 0.66
C TYR A 39 -22.13 -2.32 0.20
N ALA A 40 -22.72 -3.47 0.51
CA ALA A 40 -24.15 -3.69 0.34
C ALA A 40 -24.94 -2.97 1.45
N TRP A 41 -26.12 -2.46 1.10
CA TRP A 41 -27.01 -1.79 2.06
C TRP A 41 -27.34 -2.65 3.28
N SER A 42 -27.61 -3.95 3.08
CA SER A 42 -27.92 -4.90 4.15
C SER A 42 -26.83 -4.95 5.23
N ASP A 43 -25.57 -4.97 4.80
CA ASP A 43 -24.41 -5.11 5.67
C ASP A 43 -24.18 -3.83 6.47
N VAL A 44 -24.30 -2.67 5.81
CA VAL A 44 -24.20 -1.35 6.45
C VAL A 44 -25.32 -1.16 7.48
N HIS A 45 -26.55 -1.54 7.13
CA HIS A 45 -27.70 -1.44 8.02
C HIS A 45 -27.51 -2.29 9.29
N GLU A 46 -27.07 -3.54 9.14
CA GLU A 46 -26.78 -4.42 10.29
C GLU A 46 -25.62 -3.90 11.14
N ALA A 47 -24.57 -3.38 10.51
CA ALA A 47 -23.43 -2.78 11.19
C ALA A 47 -23.83 -1.58 12.06
N VAL A 48 -24.70 -0.70 11.55
CA VAL A 48 -25.23 0.45 12.30
C VAL A 48 -26.06 0.00 13.50
N LEU A 49 -26.97 -0.96 13.32
CA LEU A 49 -27.75 -1.50 14.43
C LEU A 49 -26.85 -2.13 15.50
N THR A 50 -25.82 -2.87 15.08
CA THR A 50 -24.85 -3.51 15.97
C THR A 50 -24.01 -2.49 16.73
N HIS A 51 -23.61 -1.38 16.07
CA HIS A 51 -22.95 -0.27 16.75
C HIS A 51 -23.81 0.27 17.89
N PHE A 52 -25.08 0.61 17.63
CA PHE A 52 -25.96 1.21 18.64
C PHE A 52 -26.40 0.25 19.75
N ARG A 53 -26.26 -1.08 19.57
CA ARG A 53 -26.41 -2.05 20.68
C ARG A 53 -25.31 -1.94 21.73
N THR A 54 -24.12 -1.49 21.33
CA THR A 54 -22.92 -1.49 22.19
C THR A 54 -22.41 -0.09 22.53
N GLN A 55 -22.73 0.90 21.70
CA GLN A 55 -22.25 2.27 21.81
C GLN A 55 -23.41 3.27 21.71
N LYS A 56 -23.38 4.29 22.55
CA LYS A 56 -24.41 5.37 22.55
C LYS A 56 -24.04 6.57 21.69
N TYR A 57 -22.81 6.60 21.18
CA TYR A 57 -22.25 7.72 20.44
C TYR A 57 -22.56 7.60 18.96
N PHE A 58 -22.63 8.75 18.29
CA PHE A 58 -22.76 8.78 16.83
C PHE A 58 -21.54 8.08 16.22
N PRO A 59 -21.73 7.08 15.35
CA PRO A 59 -20.63 6.31 14.77
C PRO A 59 -19.76 7.19 13.87
N ASP A 60 -18.47 6.87 13.79
CA ASP A 60 -17.64 7.24 12.64
C ASP A 60 -17.84 6.25 11.49
N VAL A 61 -17.47 6.64 10.27
CA VAL A 61 -17.50 5.77 9.11
C VAL A 61 -16.67 4.50 9.32
N ALA A 62 -15.55 4.61 10.03
CA ALA A 62 -14.70 3.48 10.40
C ALA A 62 -15.38 2.50 11.38
N ASP A 63 -16.24 2.99 12.26
CA ASP A 63 -17.02 2.13 13.16
C ASP A 63 -17.97 1.23 12.37
N ILE A 64 -18.52 1.75 11.27
CA ILE A 64 -19.47 1.02 10.43
C ILE A 64 -18.72 0.08 9.47
N THR A 65 -17.72 0.59 8.73
CA THR A 65 -16.98 -0.23 7.76
C THR A 65 -16.21 -1.37 8.44
N GLY A 66 -15.69 -1.17 9.64
CA GLY A 66 -15.03 -2.23 10.42
C GLY A 66 -15.95 -3.34 10.90
N ARG A 67 -17.27 -3.15 10.85
CA ARG A 67 -18.30 -4.15 11.19
C ARG A 67 -18.94 -4.80 9.98
N CYS A 68 -18.78 -4.22 8.80
CA CYS A 68 -19.22 -4.83 7.56
C CYS A 68 -18.30 -6.00 7.18
N PRO A 69 -18.81 -7.02 6.47
CA PRO A 69 -17.97 -7.97 5.75
C PRO A 69 -17.00 -7.19 4.84
N GLN A 70 -15.81 -7.75 4.58
CA GLN A 70 -14.89 -7.11 3.65
C GLN A 70 -15.62 -6.82 2.34
N PRO A 71 -15.53 -5.58 1.81
CA PRO A 71 -16.19 -5.24 0.57
C PRO A 71 -15.73 -6.22 -0.50
N ARG A 72 -16.61 -6.61 -1.43
CA ARG A 72 -16.18 -7.35 -2.62
C ARG A 72 -15.07 -6.50 -3.25
N GLU A 73 -13.83 -6.96 -3.18
CA GLU A 73 -12.74 -6.27 -3.85
C GLU A 73 -13.16 -6.14 -5.32
N PRO A 74 -13.05 -4.95 -5.94
CA PRO A 74 -13.21 -4.89 -7.38
C PRO A 74 -12.20 -5.88 -7.96
N GLU A 75 -12.65 -6.80 -8.81
CA GLU A 75 -11.82 -7.87 -9.41
C GLU A 75 -10.46 -7.36 -9.94
N ALA A 76 -10.42 -6.07 -10.31
CA ALA A 76 -9.21 -5.34 -10.70
C ALA A 76 -8.10 -5.28 -9.63
N LEU A 77 -8.41 -5.18 -8.33
CA LEU A 77 -7.40 -5.07 -7.27
C LEU A 77 -6.81 -6.45 -6.93
N GLU A 78 -7.65 -7.49 -6.94
CA GLU A 78 -7.24 -8.87 -6.73
C GLU A 78 -6.36 -9.37 -7.90
N ALA A 79 -6.70 -8.97 -9.14
CA ALA A 79 -5.89 -9.23 -10.33
C ALA A 79 -4.49 -8.59 -10.27
N VAL A 80 -4.33 -7.45 -9.59
CA VAL A 80 -3.01 -6.81 -9.39
C VAL A 80 -2.19 -7.54 -8.32
N ARG A 81 -2.83 -8.01 -7.24
CA ARG A 81 -2.13 -8.75 -6.17
C ARG A 81 -1.54 -10.09 -6.63
N TYR A 82 -2.18 -10.75 -7.59
CA TYR A 82 -1.73 -12.03 -8.14
C TYR A 82 -1.19 -11.92 -9.57
N ARG A 83 -0.90 -10.70 -10.06
CA ARG A 83 -0.33 -10.51 -11.39
C ARG A 83 1.03 -11.20 -11.46
N GLN A 84 1.10 -12.26 -12.26
CA GLN A 84 2.37 -12.87 -12.62
C GLN A 84 3.24 -11.84 -13.35
N PRO A 85 4.54 -11.70 -13.01
CA PRO A 85 5.42 -10.84 -13.76
C PRO A 85 5.39 -11.20 -15.24
N THR A 86 5.46 -10.20 -16.11
CA THR A 86 5.61 -10.41 -17.56
C THR A 86 6.96 -11.05 -17.88
N ALA A 87 7.11 -11.60 -19.09
CA ALA A 87 8.40 -12.13 -19.54
C ALA A 87 9.51 -11.05 -19.49
N GLY A 88 9.20 -9.81 -19.86
CA GLY A 88 10.14 -8.69 -19.78
C GLY A 88 10.52 -8.31 -18.35
N GLU A 89 9.57 -8.28 -17.41
CA GLU A 89 9.86 -8.04 -15.98
C GLU A 89 10.71 -9.17 -15.36
N ARG A 90 10.46 -10.43 -15.74
CA ARG A 90 11.32 -11.56 -15.32
C ARG A 90 12.73 -11.42 -15.89
N GLN A 91 12.85 -11.05 -17.17
CA GLN A 91 14.15 -10.86 -17.81
C GLN A 91 14.95 -9.72 -17.15
N ARG A 92 14.32 -8.57 -16.89
CA ARG A 92 14.96 -7.46 -16.15
C ARG A 92 15.41 -7.87 -14.75
N THR A 93 14.57 -8.61 -14.02
CA THR A 93 14.94 -9.14 -12.70
C THR A 93 16.12 -10.10 -12.79
N ALA A 94 16.12 -11.03 -13.75
CA ALA A 94 17.21 -11.98 -13.94
C ALA A 94 18.52 -11.29 -14.31
N GLU A 95 18.45 -10.25 -15.15
CA GLU A 95 19.61 -9.43 -15.51
C GLU A 95 20.15 -8.66 -14.31
N MET A 96 19.29 -8.00 -13.53
CA MET A 96 19.70 -7.30 -12.30
C MET A 96 20.40 -8.27 -11.33
N VAL A 97 19.85 -9.48 -11.13
CA VAL A 97 20.47 -10.51 -10.29
C VAL A 97 21.83 -10.95 -10.85
N ARG A 98 21.96 -11.11 -12.17
CA ARG A 98 23.24 -11.44 -12.82
C ARG A 98 24.29 -10.37 -12.57
N ARG A 99 23.93 -9.10 -12.75
CA ARG A 99 24.83 -7.96 -12.55
C ARG A 99 25.24 -7.80 -11.09
N TRP A 100 24.30 -7.96 -10.15
CA TRP A 100 24.60 -7.96 -8.72
C TRP A 100 25.57 -9.08 -8.31
N ARG A 101 25.41 -10.28 -8.89
CA ARG A 101 26.37 -11.39 -8.68
C ARG A 101 27.75 -11.08 -9.25
N ALA A 102 27.83 -10.48 -10.44
CA ALA A 102 29.09 -10.08 -11.05
C ALA A 102 29.82 -9.01 -10.21
N TYR A 103 29.08 -8.00 -9.74
CA TYR A 103 29.60 -6.97 -8.83
C TYR A 103 30.18 -7.58 -7.56
N ARG A 104 29.43 -8.48 -6.91
CA ARG A 104 29.90 -9.20 -5.72
C ARG A 104 31.17 -10.02 -5.98
N ALA A 105 31.22 -10.72 -7.11
CA ALA A 105 32.40 -11.51 -7.48
C ALA A 105 33.62 -10.61 -7.72
N ALA A 106 33.44 -9.41 -8.30
CA ALA A 106 34.51 -8.45 -8.47
C ALA A 106 35.07 -7.95 -7.12
N LEU A 107 34.19 -7.64 -6.16
CA LEU A 107 34.61 -7.28 -4.81
C LEU A 107 35.43 -8.39 -4.15
N GLU A 108 34.95 -9.64 -4.24
CA GLU A 108 35.63 -10.80 -3.68
C GLU A 108 36.99 -11.05 -4.34
N ALA A 109 37.07 -10.96 -5.68
CA ALA A 109 38.33 -11.09 -6.42
C ALA A 109 39.35 -10.00 -6.06
N ALA A 110 38.89 -8.80 -5.71
CA ALA A 110 39.72 -7.70 -5.23
C ALA A 110 40.03 -7.77 -3.72
N GLY A 111 39.51 -8.77 -3.01
CA GLY A 111 39.65 -8.90 -1.55
C GLY A 111 38.94 -7.80 -0.76
N LEU A 112 37.94 -7.14 -1.36
CA LEU A 112 37.20 -6.04 -0.76
C LEU A 112 35.96 -6.54 -0.01
N PRO A 113 35.64 -5.93 1.15
CA PRO A 113 34.42 -6.25 1.87
C PRO A 113 33.19 -5.74 1.12
N SER A 114 32.06 -6.43 1.25
CA SER A 114 30.75 -5.84 0.93
C SER A 114 30.45 -4.65 1.85
N LEU A 115 29.56 -3.74 1.43
CA LEU A 115 29.16 -2.59 2.25
C LEU A 115 28.71 -3.00 3.65
N SER A 116 27.92 -4.08 3.76
CA SER A 116 27.44 -4.59 5.05
C SER A 116 28.59 -5.06 5.95
N GLN A 117 29.58 -5.77 5.38
CA GLN A 117 30.77 -6.20 6.12
C GLN A 117 31.65 -5.01 6.53
N ALA A 118 31.79 -4.02 5.65
CA ALA A 118 32.53 -2.80 5.93
C ALA A 118 31.89 -2.00 7.08
N GLN A 119 30.56 -1.86 7.05
CA GLN A 119 29.80 -1.21 8.12
C GLN A 119 29.88 -1.96 9.45
N ALA A 120 29.85 -3.30 9.43
CA ALA A 120 30.04 -4.11 10.63
C ALA A 120 31.42 -3.89 11.27
N ASN A 121 32.43 -3.55 10.45
CA ASN A 121 33.78 -3.19 10.89
C ASN A 121 33.96 -1.68 11.18
N GLY A 122 32.87 -0.90 11.22
CA GLY A 122 32.88 0.51 11.56
C GLY A 122 33.25 1.46 10.41
N MET A 123 33.37 0.97 9.17
CA MET A 123 33.62 1.80 7.99
C MET A 123 32.34 2.55 7.58
N ARG A 124 32.48 3.85 7.28
CA ARG A 124 31.36 4.65 6.78
C ARG A 124 31.11 4.33 5.30
N CYS A 125 29.87 4.52 4.86
CA CYS A 125 29.48 4.26 3.47
C CYS A 125 30.33 5.04 2.45
N ALA A 126 30.64 6.31 2.73
CA ALA A 126 31.47 7.14 1.86
C ALA A 126 32.92 6.63 1.74
N ASP A 127 33.50 6.16 2.84
CA ASP A 127 34.86 5.60 2.84
C ASP A 127 34.91 4.27 2.09
N TRP A 128 33.85 3.46 2.21
CA TRP A 128 33.69 2.23 1.44
C TRP A 128 33.52 2.50 -0.05
N ASP A 129 32.71 3.49 -0.43
CA ASP A 129 32.51 3.87 -1.84
C ASP A 129 33.82 4.39 -2.47
N ALA A 130 34.58 5.20 -1.74
CA ALA A 130 35.90 5.66 -2.18
C ALA A 130 36.88 4.49 -2.36
N LEU A 131 36.86 3.51 -1.45
CA LEU A 131 37.68 2.29 -1.53
C LEU A 131 37.33 1.45 -2.78
N THR A 132 36.04 1.20 -3.01
CA THR A 132 35.60 0.38 -4.16
C THR A 132 35.82 1.09 -5.49
N ARG A 133 35.56 2.41 -5.56
CA ARG A 133 35.88 3.22 -6.75
C ARG A 133 37.38 3.29 -7.02
N GLY A 134 38.20 3.40 -5.97
CA GLY A 134 39.67 3.37 -6.09
C GLY A 134 40.21 2.04 -6.65
N ALA A 135 39.48 0.94 -6.46
CA ALA A 135 39.75 -0.35 -7.08
C ALA A 135 39.12 -0.54 -8.47
N GLY A 136 38.46 0.49 -9.01
CA GLY A 136 37.77 0.43 -10.30
C GLY A 136 36.45 -0.37 -10.27
N ILE A 137 35.90 -0.65 -9.09
CA ILE A 137 34.67 -1.42 -8.91
C ILE A 137 33.57 -0.45 -8.45
N CYS A 138 32.89 0.17 -9.41
CA CYS A 138 31.79 1.09 -9.11
C CYS A 138 30.43 0.36 -9.23
N LEU A 139 29.59 0.42 -8.20
CA LEU A 139 28.27 -0.22 -8.23
C LEU A 139 27.39 0.30 -9.38
N GLU A 140 27.51 1.58 -9.72
CA GLU A 140 26.76 2.24 -10.79
C GLU A 140 27.03 1.59 -12.16
N ASP A 141 28.25 1.15 -12.43
CA ASP A 141 28.61 0.49 -13.69
C ASP A 141 27.92 -0.86 -13.86
N PHE A 142 27.63 -1.54 -12.75
CA PHE A 142 26.93 -2.82 -12.75
C PHE A 142 25.41 -2.65 -12.68
N LEU A 143 24.89 -1.52 -12.18
CA LEU A 143 23.45 -1.29 -12.07
C LEU A 143 22.88 -0.45 -13.21
N SER A 144 23.72 0.25 -13.98
CA SER A 144 23.28 1.02 -15.13
C SER A 144 22.72 0.09 -16.19
N ALA A 145 21.40 0.16 -16.41
CA ALA A 145 20.82 -0.30 -17.64
C ALA A 145 21.17 0.77 -18.68
N GLU A 146 21.93 0.43 -19.73
CA GLU A 146 21.85 1.24 -20.93
C GLU A 146 20.38 1.23 -21.35
N GLU A 147 19.67 2.32 -21.06
CA GLU A 147 18.40 2.66 -21.68
C GLU A 147 18.68 2.99 -23.15
N SER A 148 18.96 1.94 -23.95
CA SER A 148 18.82 2.04 -25.39
C SER A 148 17.32 1.95 -25.69
N HIS A 149 16.66 3.11 -25.69
CA HIS A 149 15.38 3.27 -26.34
C HIS A 149 15.56 3.05 -27.85
N ALA A 150 14.97 1.96 -28.36
CA ALA A 150 14.65 1.74 -29.76
C ALA A 150 13.24 1.16 -29.85
#